data_AF-A0A1V6DXK8-F1
#
_entry.id   AF-A0A1V6DXK8-F1
#
_cell.length_a   1.000
_cell.length_b   1.000
_cell.length_c   1.000
_cell.angle_alpha   90.00
_cell.angle_beta   90.00
_cell.angle_gamma   90.00
#
_symmetry.space_group_name_H-M   'P 1'
#
loop_
_entity.id
_entity.type
_entity.pdbx_description
1 polymer ?
#
loop_
_entity_poly.entity_id
_entity_poly.type
_entity_poly.pdbx_seq_one_letter_code
_entity_poly.pdbx_strand_id
1 'polypeptide(L)'
;MATIRYTHGFNLLHQVIVGWGVILIGGFGLAAAAISILEPVWNSISKDFPNGVRTPIEWIACVGIWIGCLYLLFKAIVCPLSPLPTWLYLRLCLFVPATWQDAKDTGFLFEGDSSGKWYPFTALRKVPRQFRREVLHEFAEQVRFGTYGIPQRRRDRQPQHPPRQEPASTIPKVDPRLAQARKVLGVTAQSSAEELKKAYRQLIKKYHPDIYTRSQPELQHFAHEKSKQLNEAYELLVATKNGNGNHL
;
A
#
# COMPACT_ATOMS: atom_id res chain seq x y z
N MET A 1 -9.50 12.35 -21.52
CA MET A 1 -8.69 11.15 -21.85
C MET A 1 -7.61 11.00 -20.80
N ALA A 2 -7.81 10.13 -19.81
CA ALA A 2 -6.85 9.90 -18.76
C ALA A 2 -5.66 9.11 -19.33
N THR A 3 -4.51 9.76 -19.42
CA THR A 3 -3.24 9.11 -19.76
C THR A 3 -2.90 8.15 -18.62
N ILE A 4 -3.08 6.86 -18.87
CA ILE A 4 -2.62 5.78 -17.98
C ILE A 4 -1.09 5.87 -17.95
N ARG A 5 -0.55 6.64 -17.01
CA ARG A 5 0.89 6.69 -16.73
C ARG A 5 1.26 5.35 -16.10
N TYR A 6 1.97 4.54 -16.89
CA TYR A 6 2.47 3.22 -16.57
C TYR A 6 3.04 3.13 -15.14
N THR A 7 2.37 2.34 -14.30
CA THR A 7 2.73 2.06 -12.91
C THR A 7 3.97 1.14 -12.84
N HIS A 8 4.74 1.24 -11.75
CA HIS A 8 6.03 0.53 -11.55
C HIS A 8 5.97 -0.99 -11.73
N GLY A 9 4.78 -1.60 -11.64
CA GLY A 9 4.57 -3.01 -11.98
C GLY A 9 5.08 -3.36 -13.38
N PHE A 10 4.92 -2.48 -14.38
CA PHE A 10 5.34 -2.75 -15.75
C PHE A 10 6.88 -2.78 -15.93
N ASN A 11 7.62 -1.96 -15.18
CA ASN A 11 9.08 -1.87 -15.32
C ASN A 11 9.79 -3.03 -14.62
N LEU A 12 9.28 -3.43 -13.46
CA LEU A 12 9.72 -4.66 -12.78
C LEU A 12 9.33 -5.91 -13.60
N LEU A 13 8.13 -5.90 -14.17
CA LEU A 13 7.65 -6.92 -15.08
C LEU A 13 8.53 -7.04 -16.34
N HIS A 14 8.99 -5.93 -16.93
CA HIS A 14 9.89 -5.96 -18.08
C HIS A 14 11.23 -6.63 -17.74
N GLN A 15 11.84 -6.29 -16.59
CA GLN A 15 13.09 -6.94 -16.15
C GLN A 15 12.90 -8.43 -15.84
N VAL A 16 11.74 -8.78 -15.30
CA VAL A 16 11.37 -10.16 -14.98
C VAL A 16 11.05 -10.94 -16.26
N ILE A 17 10.35 -10.36 -17.25
CA ILE A 17 10.10 -10.92 -18.59
C ILE A 17 11.40 -11.21 -19.34
N VAL A 18 12.37 -10.30 -19.29
CA VAL A 18 13.72 -10.51 -19.87
C VAL A 18 14.49 -11.59 -19.08
N GLY A 19 14.17 -11.81 -17.80
CA GLY A 19 14.70 -12.91 -16.97
C GLY A 19 14.00 -14.26 -17.09
N TRP A 20 12.78 -14.32 -17.66
CA TRP A 20 11.91 -15.52 -17.75
C TRP A 20 12.24 -16.46 -18.92
N GLY A 21 13.48 -16.53 -19.37
CA GLY A 21 13.92 -17.54 -20.35
C GLY A 21 13.52 -18.99 -19.99
N VAL A 22 13.26 -19.26 -18.70
CA VAL A 22 12.82 -20.54 -18.14
C VAL A 22 11.33 -20.86 -18.37
N ILE A 23 10.44 -19.86 -18.42
CA ILE A 23 9.01 -20.07 -18.76
C ILE A 23 8.83 -20.40 -20.24
N LEU A 24 9.72 -19.89 -21.10
CA LEU A 24 9.69 -20.15 -22.55
C LEU A 24 9.79 -21.65 -22.87
N ILE A 25 10.58 -22.40 -22.08
CA ILE A 25 10.78 -23.84 -22.24
C ILE A 25 9.53 -24.63 -21.83
N GLY A 26 8.87 -24.26 -20.72
CA GLY A 26 7.64 -24.90 -20.27
C GLY A 26 6.42 -24.59 -21.15
N GLY A 27 6.32 -23.36 -21.67
CA GLY A 27 5.24 -22.95 -22.58
C GLY A 27 5.27 -23.67 -23.93
N PHE A 28 6.45 -24.11 -24.38
CA PHE A 28 6.60 -24.87 -25.63
C PHE A 28 5.90 -26.24 -25.57
N GLY A 29 5.94 -26.90 -24.40
CA GLY A 29 5.27 -28.20 -24.19
C GLY A 29 3.74 -28.11 -24.21
N LEU A 30 3.17 -27.06 -23.60
CA LEU A 30 1.72 -26.80 -23.64
C LEU A 30 1.24 -26.39 -25.04
N ALA A 31 2.03 -25.60 -25.77
CA ALA A 31 1.73 -25.25 -27.15
C ALA A 31 1.74 -26.48 -28.07
N ALA A 32 2.72 -27.39 -27.92
CA ALA A 32 2.78 -28.63 -28.68
C ALA A 32 1.55 -29.53 -28.44
N ALA A 33 1.09 -29.65 -27.18
CA ALA A 33 -0.14 -30.38 -26.85
C ALA A 33 -1.41 -29.72 -27.38
N ALA A 34 -1.47 -28.38 -27.44
CA ALA A 34 -2.60 -27.67 -28.05
C ALA A 34 -2.62 -27.85 -29.58
N ILE A 35 -1.45 -27.87 -30.21
CA ILE A 35 -1.30 -28.09 -31.66
C ILE A 35 -1.76 -29.49 -32.06
N SER A 36 -1.42 -30.53 -31.29
CA SER A 36 -1.84 -31.90 -31.60
C SER A 36 -3.36 -32.10 -31.50
N ILE A 37 -4.06 -31.33 -30.65
CA ILE A 37 -5.53 -31.34 -30.55
C ILE A 37 -6.16 -30.64 -31.75
N LEU A 38 -5.53 -29.58 -32.27
CA LEU A 38 -6.06 -28.77 -33.38
C LEU A 38 -5.65 -29.26 -34.78
N GLU A 39 -4.70 -30.20 -34.85
CA GLU A 39 -4.18 -30.79 -36.08
C GLU A 39 -5.26 -31.26 -37.09
N PRO A 40 -6.32 -32.01 -36.70
CA PRO A 40 -7.32 -32.48 -37.66
C PRO A 40 -8.14 -31.33 -38.28
N VAL A 41 -8.39 -30.28 -37.52
CA VAL A 41 -9.09 -29.07 -38.00
C VAL A 41 -8.17 -28.27 -38.93
N TRP A 42 -6.92 -28.11 -38.52
CA TRP A 42 -5.91 -27.40 -39.31
C TRP A 42 -5.65 -28.07 -40.66
N ASN A 43 -5.55 -29.39 -40.70
CA ASN A 43 -5.37 -30.16 -41.92
C ASN A 43 -6.56 -30.07 -42.87
N SER A 44 -7.78 -29.87 -42.35
CA SER A 44 -8.98 -29.62 -43.16
C SER A 44 -8.96 -28.23 -43.81
N ILE A 45 -8.49 -27.21 -43.08
CA ILE A 45 -8.47 -25.81 -43.53
C ILE A 45 -7.28 -25.53 -44.46
N SER A 46 -6.14 -26.19 -44.23
CA SER A 46 -4.90 -25.89 -44.95
C SER A 46 -4.68 -26.67 -46.24
N LYS A 47 -5.63 -27.56 -46.59
CA LYS A 47 -5.51 -28.48 -47.73
C LYS A 47 -5.35 -27.77 -49.07
N ASP A 48 -5.89 -26.57 -49.20
CA ASP A 48 -5.89 -25.80 -50.45
C ASP A 48 -4.77 -24.74 -50.50
N PHE A 49 -3.94 -24.63 -49.46
CA PHE A 49 -2.85 -23.65 -49.45
C PHE A 49 -1.63 -24.14 -50.26
N PRO A 50 -0.97 -23.25 -51.03
CA PRO A 50 0.28 -23.57 -51.69
C PRO A 50 1.37 -23.96 -50.68
N ASN A 51 2.18 -24.97 -51.01
CA ASN A 51 3.22 -25.52 -50.12
C ASN A 51 4.21 -24.46 -49.56
N GLY A 52 4.47 -23.38 -50.31
CA GLY A 52 5.34 -22.29 -49.85
C GLY A 52 4.71 -21.30 -48.87
N VAL A 53 3.38 -21.31 -48.74
CA VAL A 53 2.60 -20.39 -47.90
C VAL A 53 2.07 -21.09 -46.65
N ARG A 54 1.89 -22.41 -46.71
CA ARG A 54 1.39 -23.22 -45.60
C ARG A 54 2.27 -23.15 -44.35
N THR A 55 3.58 -23.34 -44.50
CA THR A 55 4.52 -23.37 -43.37
C THR A 55 4.64 -22.02 -42.64
N PRO A 56 4.76 -20.84 -43.29
CA PRO A 56 4.81 -19.59 -42.55
C PRO A 56 3.49 -19.26 -41.83
N ILE A 57 2.33 -19.62 -42.41
CA ILE A 57 1.04 -19.43 -41.72
C ILE A 57 0.94 -20.30 -40.47
N GLU A 58 1.39 -21.55 -40.54
CA GLU A 58 1.46 -22.46 -39.38
C GLU A 58 2.30 -21.87 -38.26
N TRP A 59 3.48 -21.32 -38.58
CA TRP A 59 4.35 -20.64 -37.62
C TRP A 59 3.68 -19.41 -36.99
N ILE A 60 3.03 -18.57 -37.79
CA ILE A 60 2.33 -17.36 -37.30
C ILE A 60 1.20 -17.74 -36.35
N ALA A 61 0.42 -18.78 -36.68
CA ALA A 61 -0.66 -19.28 -35.83
C ALA A 61 -0.11 -19.83 -34.50
N CYS A 62 0.96 -20.62 -34.54
CA CYS A 62 1.60 -21.18 -33.35
C CYS A 62 2.14 -20.07 -32.42
N VAL A 63 2.82 -19.06 -32.99
CA VAL A 63 3.32 -17.91 -32.23
C VAL A 63 2.16 -17.09 -31.65
N GLY A 64 1.10 -16.86 -32.41
CA GLY A 64 -0.10 -16.15 -31.94
C GLY A 64 -0.80 -16.87 -30.77
N ILE A 65 -0.98 -18.19 -30.87
CA ILE A 65 -1.57 -19.03 -29.81
C ILE A 65 -0.66 -19.03 -28.57
N TRP A 66 0.67 -19.14 -28.76
CA TRP A 66 1.63 -19.12 -27.66
C TRP A 66 1.63 -17.77 -26.92
N ILE A 67 1.62 -16.65 -27.65
CA ILE A 67 1.48 -15.29 -27.07
C ILE A 67 0.15 -15.16 -26.33
N GLY A 68 -0.95 -15.65 -26.91
CA GLY A 68 -2.28 -15.66 -26.30
C GLY A 68 -2.34 -16.45 -24.99
N CYS A 69 -1.78 -17.67 -24.98
CA CYS A 69 -1.66 -18.50 -23.78
C CYS A 69 -0.79 -17.85 -22.70
N LEU A 70 0.34 -17.24 -23.08
CA LEU A 70 1.19 -16.50 -22.16
C LEU A 70 0.44 -15.30 -21.56
N TYR A 71 -0.33 -14.56 -22.37
CA TYR A 71 -1.17 -13.45 -21.92
C TYR A 71 -2.28 -13.92 -20.96
N LEU A 72 -2.96 -15.03 -21.26
CA LEU A 72 -4.00 -15.60 -20.40
C LEU A 72 -3.44 -16.14 -19.09
N LEU A 73 -2.30 -16.85 -19.12
CA LEU A 73 -1.58 -17.31 -17.92
C LEU A 73 -1.10 -16.14 -17.09
N PHE A 74 -0.56 -15.10 -17.72
CA PHE A 74 -0.17 -13.86 -17.05
C PHE A 74 -1.37 -13.18 -16.38
N LYS A 75 -2.49 -13.05 -17.10
CA LYS A 75 -3.74 -12.47 -16.60
C LYS A 75 -4.38 -13.32 -15.49
N ALA A 76 -4.20 -14.64 -15.51
CA ALA A 76 -4.76 -15.55 -14.51
C ALA A 76 -3.87 -15.67 -13.26
N ILE A 77 -2.55 -15.67 -13.41
CA ILE A 77 -1.59 -15.97 -12.33
C ILE A 77 -1.06 -14.69 -11.67
N VAL A 78 -0.74 -13.65 -12.45
CA VAL A 78 -0.05 -12.45 -11.95
C VAL A 78 -1.03 -11.32 -11.63
N CYS A 79 -2.09 -11.19 -12.43
CA CYS A 79 -2.98 -10.03 -12.42
C CYS A 79 -4.03 -9.98 -11.30
N PRO A 80 -4.60 -11.10 -10.78
CA PRO A 80 -5.71 -10.98 -9.82
C PRO A 80 -5.29 -11.04 -8.34
N LEU A 81 -4.13 -11.60 -7.99
CA LEU A 81 -3.96 -12.11 -6.61
C LEU A 81 -2.61 -11.93 -5.91
N SER A 82 -1.57 -11.42 -6.57
CA SER A 82 -0.28 -11.34 -5.89
C SER A 82 0.00 -9.92 -5.39
N PRO A 83 0.08 -9.66 -4.08
CA PRO A 83 0.62 -8.41 -3.54
C PRO A 83 2.13 -8.30 -3.79
N LEU A 84 2.71 -9.18 -4.63
CA LEU A 84 4.13 -9.30 -4.93
C LEU A 84 4.70 -8.03 -5.58
N PRO A 85 4.07 -7.41 -6.60
CA PRO A 85 4.61 -6.18 -7.19
C PRO A 85 4.66 -5.05 -6.16
N THR A 86 3.58 -4.89 -5.38
CA THR A 86 3.52 -3.93 -4.27
C THR A 86 4.58 -4.24 -3.22
N TRP A 87 4.70 -5.49 -2.79
CA TRP A 87 5.69 -5.93 -1.80
C TRP A 87 7.13 -5.66 -2.25
N LEU A 88 7.44 -5.97 -3.50
CA LEU A 88 8.74 -5.69 -4.13
C LEU A 88 8.98 -4.18 -4.22
N TYR A 89 8.00 -3.39 -4.64
CA TYR A 89 8.11 -1.94 -4.68
C TYR A 89 8.38 -1.34 -3.30
N LEU A 90 7.63 -1.78 -2.28
CA LEU A 90 7.81 -1.34 -0.90
C LEU A 90 9.22 -1.66 -0.39
N ARG A 91 9.73 -2.88 -0.63
CA ARG A 91 11.05 -3.31 -0.15
C ARG A 91 12.23 -2.76 -0.94
N LEU A 92 12.14 -2.74 -2.26
CA LEU A 92 13.27 -2.41 -3.14
C LEU A 92 13.34 -0.92 -3.46
N CYS A 93 12.19 -0.24 -3.64
CA CYS A 93 12.17 1.16 -4.04
C CYS A 93 11.97 2.13 -2.86
N LEU A 94 11.10 1.77 -1.91
CA LEU A 94 10.81 2.61 -0.74
C LEU A 94 11.60 2.18 0.53
N PHE A 95 12.26 1.02 0.47
CA PHE A 95 12.96 0.37 1.58
C PHE A 95 12.15 0.29 2.88
N VAL A 96 10.85 0.05 2.74
CA VAL A 96 9.94 -0.22 3.84
C VAL A 96 10.17 -1.66 4.30
N PRO A 97 10.32 -1.93 5.61
CA PRO A 97 10.34 -3.29 6.14
C PRO A 97 8.93 -3.91 6.10
N ALA A 98 8.38 -4.09 4.90
CA ALA A 98 7.02 -4.54 4.67
C ALA A 98 6.89 -6.07 4.72
N THR A 99 5.78 -6.53 5.30
CA THR A 99 5.31 -7.91 5.26
C THR A 99 4.42 -8.16 4.04
N TRP A 100 4.08 -9.42 3.79
CA TRP A 100 3.13 -9.81 2.76
C TRP A 100 1.73 -9.22 3.00
N GLN A 101 1.31 -9.09 4.26
CA GLN A 101 0.02 -8.52 4.62
C GLN A 101 0.01 -7.00 4.38
N ASP A 102 1.10 -6.32 4.71
CA ASP A 102 1.22 -4.88 4.48
C ASP A 102 1.03 -4.52 3.00
N ALA A 103 1.58 -5.35 2.11
CA ALA A 103 1.45 -5.15 0.67
C ALA A 103 0.01 -5.37 0.17
N LYS A 104 -0.75 -6.29 0.77
CA LYS A 104 -2.20 -6.43 0.49
C LYS A 104 -2.98 -5.23 1.00
N ASP A 105 -2.64 -4.73 2.19
CA ASP A 105 -3.37 -3.66 2.82
C ASP A 105 -3.09 -2.30 2.17
N THR A 106 -1.90 -2.11 1.59
CA THR A 106 -1.45 -0.84 1.01
C THR A 106 -1.40 -0.84 -0.52
N GLY A 107 -1.59 -2.00 -1.18
CA GLY A 107 -1.52 -2.13 -2.65
C GLY A 107 -2.43 -1.18 -3.41
N PHE A 108 -3.63 -0.92 -2.87
CA PHE A 108 -4.58 0.02 -3.44
C PHE A 108 -4.02 1.46 -3.60
N LEU A 109 -3.03 1.86 -2.79
CA LEU A 109 -2.37 3.17 -2.93
C LEU A 109 -1.59 3.28 -4.25
N PHE A 110 -1.09 2.15 -4.76
CA PHE A 110 -0.14 2.09 -5.88
C PHE A 110 -0.74 1.53 -7.15
N GLU A 111 -1.85 0.81 -7.05
CA GLU A 111 -2.51 0.15 -8.20
C GLU A 111 -3.41 1.11 -8.99
N GLY A 112 -3.76 2.28 -8.41
CA GLY A 112 -4.71 3.21 -9.00
C GLY A 112 -6.14 2.68 -8.82
N ASP A 113 -6.99 3.42 -8.13
CA ASP A 113 -8.38 3.01 -7.97
C ASP A 113 -9.19 3.29 -9.25
N SER A 114 -10.46 2.84 -9.29
CA SER A 114 -11.39 3.17 -10.37
C SER A 114 -11.69 4.68 -10.48
N SER A 115 -11.29 5.49 -9.48
CA SER A 115 -11.34 6.95 -9.52
C SER A 115 -10.09 7.58 -10.16
N GLY A 116 -9.10 6.77 -10.54
CA GLY A 116 -7.84 7.20 -11.16
C GLY A 116 -6.85 7.81 -10.17
N LYS A 117 -7.06 7.66 -8.86
CA LYS A 117 -6.17 8.20 -7.83
C LYS A 117 -5.05 7.20 -7.51
N TRP A 118 -3.82 7.69 -7.60
CA TRP A 118 -2.60 6.93 -7.38
C TRP A 118 -1.64 7.74 -6.52
N TYR A 119 -1.06 7.14 -5.47
CA TYR A 119 -0.27 7.84 -4.46
C TYR A 119 1.20 7.38 -4.45
N PRO A 120 2.09 8.00 -5.25
CA PRO A 120 3.52 7.72 -5.21
C PRO A 120 4.15 8.24 -3.92
N PHE A 121 4.42 7.34 -2.98
CA PHE A 121 4.93 7.72 -1.66
C PHE A 121 6.47 7.86 -1.62
N THR A 122 7.06 8.60 -2.56
CA THR A 122 8.52 8.77 -2.65
C THR A 122 9.10 9.54 -1.46
N ALA A 123 8.33 10.46 -0.87
CA ALA A 123 8.70 11.20 0.34
C ALA A 123 9.02 10.29 1.53
N LEU A 124 8.46 9.07 1.57
CA LEU A 124 8.73 8.07 2.60
C LEU A 124 10.22 7.69 2.68
N ARG A 125 10.98 7.86 1.59
CA ARG A 125 12.44 7.63 1.58
C ARG A 125 13.20 8.60 2.50
N LYS A 126 12.67 9.79 2.75
CA LYS A 126 13.25 10.77 3.68
C LYS A 126 12.91 10.48 5.14
N VAL A 127 11.82 9.74 5.39
CA VAL A 127 11.44 9.29 6.73
C VAL A 127 12.44 8.22 7.20
N PRO A 128 12.85 8.21 8.49
CA PRO A 128 13.72 7.17 9.02
C PRO A 128 13.15 5.76 8.79
N ARG A 129 14.01 4.81 8.39
CA ARG A 129 13.62 3.45 7.94
C ARG A 129 12.66 2.73 8.89
N GLN A 130 12.88 2.87 10.20
CA GLN A 130 12.07 2.25 11.25
C GLN A 130 10.61 2.73 11.28
N PHE A 131 10.33 3.94 10.80
CA PHE A 131 8.99 4.54 10.84
C PHE A 131 8.26 4.46 9.49
N ARG A 132 8.93 4.04 8.42
CA ARG A 132 8.33 4.04 7.08
C ARG A 132 7.09 3.15 6.97
N ARG A 133 7.12 1.99 7.64
CA ARG A 133 6.00 1.05 7.66
C ARG A 133 4.79 1.70 8.34
N GLU A 134 4.98 2.24 9.53
CA GLU A 134 3.95 2.93 10.32
C GLU A 134 3.31 4.09 9.54
N VAL A 135 4.13 4.99 8.99
CA VAL A 135 3.65 6.16 8.22
C VAL A 135 2.88 5.73 6.97
N LEU A 136 3.34 4.69 6.28
CA LEU A 136 2.63 4.13 5.12
C LEU A 136 1.24 3.61 5.51
N HIS A 137 1.16 2.85 6.60
CA HIS A 137 -0.10 2.31 7.08
C HIS A 137 -1.05 3.40 7.58
N GLU A 138 -0.55 4.40 8.32
CA GLU A 138 -1.36 5.54 8.75
C GLU A 138 -1.95 6.30 7.56
N PHE A 139 -1.15 6.55 6.53
CA PHE A 139 -1.64 7.19 5.31
C PHE A 139 -2.65 6.29 4.58
N ALA A 140 -2.38 4.98 4.48
CA ALA A 140 -3.30 4.02 3.89
C ALA A 140 -4.66 4.00 4.61
N GLU A 141 -4.66 4.03 5.94
CA GLU A 141 -5.90 4.12 6.72
C GLU A 141 -6.62 5.43 6.46
N GLN A 142 -5.91 6.57 6.41
CA GLN A 142 -6.52 7.85 6.11
C GLN A 142 -7.21 7.87 4.73
N VAL A 143 -6.57 7.30 3.71
CA VAL A 143 -7.17 7.19 2.38
C VAL A 143 -8.34 6.21 2.38
N ARG A 144 -8.23 5.06 3.05
CA ARG A 144 -9.31 4.04 3.14
C ARG A 144 -10.57 4.57 3.80
N PHE A 145 -10.42 5.32 4.89
CA PHE A 145 -11.55 5.86 5.64
C PHE A 145 -11.99 7.24 5.14
N GLY A 146 -11.31 7.79 4.12
CA GLY A 146 -11.74 8.98 3.40
C GLY A 146 -11.90 10.21 4.29
N THR A 147 -11.10 10.34 5.36
CA THR A 147 -11.28 11.35 6.42
C THR A 147 -10.91 12.77 5.95
N TYR A 148 -11.67 13.32 5.01
CA TYR A 148 -12.24 14.67 5.08
C TYR A 148 -13.65 14.52 5.68
N GLY A 149 -13.75 14.22 6.98
CA GLY A 149 -15.04 14.08 7.67
C GLY A 149 -15.12 12.91 8.67
N ILE A 150 -15.71 13.20 9.83
CA ILE A 150 -15.94 12.39 11.04
C ILE A 150 -16.60 11.01 10.77
N PRO A 151 -16.38 9.97 11.62
CA PRO A 151 -16.63 8.55 11.26
C PRO A 151 -18.03 8.04 11.60
N GLN A 152 -18.51 7.01 10.90
CA GLN A 152 -19.43 6.01 11.49
C GLN A 152 -19.59 4.70 10.69
N ARG A 153 -19.73 3.60 11.45
CA ARG A 153 -20.21 2.23 11.11
C ARG A 153 -19.23 1.21 10.53
N ARG A 154 -18.41 0.65 11.42
CA ARG A 154 -18.44 -0.82 11.67
C ARG A 154 -18.49 -1.06 13.18
N ARG A 155 -19.71 -1.06 13.73
CA ARG A 155 -20.01 -1.53 15.08
C ARG A 155 -21.15 -2.55 15.02
N ASP A 156 -21.13 -3.46 14.05
CA ASP A 156 -22.13 -4.53 13.92
C ASP A 156 -21.41 -5.88 13.78
N ARG A 157 -20.87 -6.37 14.90
CA ARG A 157 -20.70 -7.78 15.28
C ARG A 157 -19.79 -7.86 16.53
N GLN A 158 -20.40 -7.61 17.68
CA GLN A 158 -19.89 -8.14 18.95
C GLN A 158 -20.96 -9.13 19.44
N PRO A 159 -20.63 -10.42 19.68
CA PRO A 159 -21.54 -11.34 20.34
C PRO A 159 -21.91 -10.78 21.71
N GLN A 160 -23.21 -10.71 22.01
CA GLN A 160 -23.70 -10.25 23.30
C GLN A 160 -23.36 -11.28 24.39
N HIS A 161 -22.29 -11.04 25.14
CA HIS A 161 -22.18 -11.53 26.52
C HIS A 161 -22.86 -10.48 27.42
N PRO A 162 -23.74 -10.87 28.36
CA PRO A 162 -24.40 -9.93 29.24
C PRO A 162 -23.38 -9.16 30.10
N PRO A 163 -23.61 -7.86 30.41
CA PRO A 163 -22.61 -7.03 31.06
C PRO A 163 -22.37 -7.51 32.49
N ARG A 164 -21.12 -7.92 32.79
CA ARG A 164 -20.65 -8.01 34.17
C ARG A 164 -20.49 -6.57 34.69
N GLN A 165 -21.20 -6.22 35.75
CA GLN A 165 -21.03 -4.94 36.44
C GLN A 165 -19.60 -4.89 37.02
N GLU A 166 -18.74 -4.05 36.44
CA GLU A 166 -17.44 -3.73 37.04
C GLU A 166 -17.66 -2.75 38.21
N PRO A 167 -17.04 -2.97 39.38
CA PRO A 167 -17.16 -2.06 40.51
C PRO A 167 -16.55 -0.69 40.18
N ALA A 168 -17.24 0.36 40.61
CA ALA A 168 -16.89 1.75 40.37
C ALA A 168 -15.45 2.06 40.81
N SER A 169 -14.56 2.30 39.84
CA SER A 169 -13.20 2.74 40.09
C SER A 169 -13.13 4.26 40.23
N THR A 170 -12.58 4.73 41.34
CA THR A 170 -12.24 6.11 41.65
C THR A 170 -11.09 6.60 40.76
N ILE A 171 -11.39 7.04 39.54
CA ILE A 171 -10.41 7.69 38.66
C ILE A 171 -10.45 9.21 38.92
N PRO A 172 -9.29 9.87 39.22
CA PRO A 172 -9.23 11.33 39.27
C PRO A 172 -9.74 11.93 37.96
N LYS A 173 -10.55 13.00 38.02
CA LYS A 173 -11.03 13.74 36.85
C LYS A 173 -9.86 14.38 36.10
N VAL A 174 -9.16 13.61 35.25
CA VAL A 174 -8.15 14.14 34.34
C VAL A 174 -8.87 14.84 33.19
N ASP A 175 -8.48 16.08 32.88
CA ASP A 175 -9.03 16.82 31.73
C ASP A 175 -8.90 15.94 30.46
N PRO A 176 -10.03 15.63 29.79
CA PRO A 176 -10.02 14.78 28.59
C PRO A 176 -9.10 15.31 27.48
N ARG A 177 -8.86 16.63 27.41
CA ARG A 177 -7.95 17.24 26.44
C ARG A 177 -6.49 16.86 26.70
N LEU A 178 -6.08 16.81 27.98
CA LEU A 178 -4.74 16.39 28.38
C LEU A 178 -4.53 14.90 28.16
N ALA A 179 -5.54 14.08 28.40
CA ALA A 179 -5.50 12.65 28.09
C ALA A 179 -5.32 12.42 26.59
N GLN A 180 -6.04 13.16 25.75
CA GLN A 180 -5.91 13.08 24.30
C GLN A 180 -4.54 13.58 23.82
N ALA A 181 -4.03 14.70 24.33
CA ALA A 181 -2.71 15.21 23.97
C ALA A 181 -1.59 14.22 24.30
N ARG A 182 -1.66 13.58 25.48
CA ARG A 182 -0.73 12.50 25.88
C ARG A 182 -0.80 11.31 24.91
N LYS A 183 -2.01 10.92 24.52
CA LYS A 183 -2.23 9.84 23.55
C LYS A 183 -1.64 10.17 22.17
N VAL A 184 -1.82 11.40 21.68
CA VAL A 184 -1.27 11.86 20.39
C VAL A 184 0.26 11.82 20.37
N LEU A 185 0.91 12.22 21.46
CA LEU A 185 2.38 12.15 21.58
C LEU A 185 2.90 10.77 22.01
N GLY A 186 2.03 9.84 22.38
CA GLY A 186 2.41 8.51 22.88
C GLY A 186 3.13 8.53 24.23
N VAL A 187 2.85 9.52 25.08
CA VAL A 187 3.49 9.70 26.39
C VAL A 187 2.52 9.38 27.53
N THR A 188 3.06 9.03 28.70
CA THR A 188 2.25 8.74 29.87
C THR A 188 2.05 9.99 30.74
N ALA A 189 1.14 9.92 31.71
CA ALA A 189 0.97 11.00 32.68
C ALA A 189 2.23 11.25 33.53
N GLN A 190 3.08 10.23 33.71
CA GLN A 190 4.31 10.29 34.50
C GLN A 190 5.54 10.71 33.70
N SER A 191 5.39 10.90 32.38
CA SER A 191 6.54 11.18 31.52
C SER A 191 7.22 12.51 31.86
N SER A 192 8.55 12.49 31.87
CA SER A 192 9.37 13.66 32.19
C SER A 192 9.30 14.74 31.09
N ALA A 193 9.73 15.97 31.38
CA ALA A 193 9.73 17.04 30.37
C ALA A 193 10.70 16.72 29.21
N GLU A 194 11.78 16.00 29.50
CA GLU A 194 12.75 15.54 28.51
C GLU A 194 12.15 14.46 27.61
N GLU A 195 11.44 13.49 28.19
CA GLU A 195 10.72 12.45 27.44
C GLU A 195 9.67 13.05 26.52
N LEU A 196 8.89 14.03 27.01
CA LEU A 196 7.91 14.75 26.22
C LEU A 196 8.57 15.43 25.00
N LYS A 197 9.67 16.15 25.23
CA LYS A 197 10.42 16.84 24.16
C LYS A 197 11.08 15.84 23.19
N LYS A 198 11.48 14.66 23.67
CA LYS A 198 12.05 13.59 22.85
C LYS A 198 10.99 12.95 21.95
N ALA A 199 9.83 12.60 22.50
CA ALA A 199 8.70 12.03 21.77
C ALA A 199 8.21 12.99 20.67
N TYR A 200 7.99 14.26 21.02
CA TYR A 200 7.63 15.30 20.05
C TYR A 200 8.63 15.41 18.89
N ARG A 201 9.94 15.49 19.19
CA ARG A 201 10.98 15.56 18.15
C ARG A 201 11.02 14.31 17.28
N GLN A 202 10.73 13.13 17.82
CA GLN A 202 10.64 11.90 17.03
C GLN A 202 9.45 11.90 16.07
N LEU A 203 8.28 12.37 16.52
CA LEU A 203 7.07 12.43 15.70
C LEU A 203 7.16 13.50 14.61
N ILE A 204 7.71 14.67 14.91
CA ILE A 204 7.92 15.72 13.89
C ILE A 204 8.87 15.23 12.79
N LYS A 205 9.90 14.44 13.10
CA LYS A 205 10.76 13.83 12.08
C LYS A 205 10.00 12.88 11.12
N LYS A 206 8.83 12.36 11.51
CA LYS A 206 7.97 11.54 10.64
C LYS A 206 7.08 12.41 9.74
N TYR A 207 6.49 13.47 10.30
CA TYR A 207 5.39 14.22 9.68
C TYR A 207 5.73 15.64 9.23
N HIS A 208 6.98 16.11 9.39
CA HIS A 208 7.36 17.49 9.04
C HIS A 208 6.95 17.87 7.61
N PRO A 209 6.29 19.02 7.38
CA PRO A 209 5.77 19.41 6.06
C PRO A 209 6.84 19.43 4.96
N ASP A 210 8.07 19.85 5.27
CA ASP A 210 9.22 19.86 4.32
C ASP A 210 9.55 18.50 3.70
N ILE A 211 9.21 17.40 4.38
CA ILE A 211 9.42 16.05 3.83
C ILE A 211 8.49 15.85 2.62
N TYR A 212 7.28 16.41 2.67
CA TYR A 212 6.16 16.14 1.78
C TYR A 212 5.86 17.26 0.78
N THR A 213 6.61 18.38 0.77
CA THR A 213 6.34 19.55 -0.10
C THR A 213 6.25 19.23 -1.60
N ARG A 214 6.96 18.20 -2.07
CA ARG A 214 6.92 17.75 -3.48
C ARG A 214 6.00 16.55 -3.72
N SER A 215 5.24 16.14 -2.71
CA SER A 215 4.26 15.05 -2.78
C SER A 215 2.92 15.55 -3.30
N GLN A 216 1.97 14.64 -3.52
CA GLN A 216 0.60 15.00 -3.87
C GLN A 216 -0.12 15.77 -2.76
N PRO A 217 -1.16 16.56 -3.09
CA PRO A 217 -1.90 17.38 -2.12
C PRO A 217 -2.42 16.58 -0.91
N GLU A 218 -2.89 15.36 -1.10
CA GLU A 218 -3.40 14.50 -0.01
C GLU A 218 -2.30 14.10 0.97
N LEU A 219 -1.08 13.82 0.47
CA LEU A 219 0.08 13.52 1.31
C LEU A 219 0.58 14.78 2.05
N GLN A 220 0.52 15.94 1.39
CA GLN A 220 0.85 17.22 2.04
C GLN A 220 -0.15 17.53 3.16
N HIS A 221 -1.45 17.35 2.90
CA HIS A 221 -2.51 17.55 3.88
C HIS A 221 -2.36 16.60 5.06
N PHE A 222 -2.13 15.30 4.80
CA PHE A 222 -1.84 14.30 5.83
C PHE A 222 -0.72 14.73 6.77
N ALA A 223 0.43 15.11 6.20
CA ALA A 223 1.58 15.56 6.97
C ALA A 223 1.27 16.84 7.76
N HIS A 224 0.60 17.81 7.14
CA HIS A 224 0.25 19.08 7.77
C HIS A 224 -0.72 18.89 8.96
N GLU A 225 -1.78 18.10 8.80
CA GLU A 225 -2.74 17.81 9.87
C GLU A 225 -2.06 17.10 11.05
N LYS A 226 -1.24 16.09 10.77
CA LYS A 226 -0.48 15.37 11.80
C LYS A 226 0.48 16.29 12.52
N SER A 227 1.27 17.09 11.80
CA SER A 227 2.17 18.08 12.39
C SER A 227 1.43 19.09 13.27
N LYS A 228 0.28 19.60 12.81
CA LYS A 228 -0.53 20.54 13.59
C LYS A 228 -1.01 19.91 14.90
N GLN A 229 -1.57 18.70 14.85
CA GLN A 229 -2.02 17.97 16.05
C GLN A 229 -0.88 17.72 17.04
N LEU A 230 0.33 17.43 16.54
CA LEU A 230 1.52 17.24 17.39
C LEU A 230 1.95 18.53 18.08
N ASN A 231 1.91 19.66 17.38
CA ASN A 231 2.24 20.97 17.95
C ASN A 231 1.25 21.36 19.05
N GLU A 232 -0.05 21.27 18.76
CA GLU A 232 -1.12 21.58 19.72
C GLU A 232 -1.02 20.70 20.97
N ALA A 233 -0.81 19.38 20.80
CA ALA A 233 -0.64 18.46 21.91
C ALA A 233 0.59 18.79 22.76
N TYR A 234 1.71 19.16 22.13
CA TYR A 234 2.94 19.53 22.82
C TYR A 234 2.77 20.83 23.62
N GLU A 235 2.21 21.86 23.01
CA GLU A 235 1.96 23.16 23.66
C GLU A 235 1.06 23.02 24.88
N LEU A 236 -0.04 22.28 24.77
CA LEU A 236 -0.97 22.03 25.88
C LEU A 236 -0.28 21.33 27.06
N LEU A 237 0.55 20.32 26.77
CA LEU A 237 1.25 19.57 27.82
C LEU A 237 2.36 20.37 28.48
N VAL A 238 3.09 21.18 27.71
CA VAL A 238 4.12 22.08 28.24
C VAL A 238 3.48 23.18 29.10
N ALA A 239 2.42 23.83 28.63
CA ALA A 239 1.71 24.86 29.37
C ALA A 239 1.21 24.34 30.73
N THR A 240 0.60 23.15 30.73
CA THR A 240 0.11 22.50 31.96
C THR A 240 1.26 22.18 32.92
N LYS A 241 2.39 21.70 32.40
CA LYS A 241 3.55 21.33 33.23
C LYS A 241 4.24 22.55 33.84
N ASN A 242 4.31 23.66 33.11
CA ASN A 242 4.86 24.91 33.60
C ASN A 242 3.92 25.59 34.61
N GLY A 243 2.60 25.53 34.40
CA GLY A 243 1.60 26.07 35.33
C GLY A 243 1.56 25.34 36.68
N ASN A 244 1.76 24.02 36.69
CA ASN A 244 1.86 23.24 37.93
C ASN A 244 3.16 23.48 38.72
N GLY A 245 4.19 24.09 38.11
CA GLY A 245 5.45 24.43 38.78
C GLY A 245 5.38 25.65 39.71
N ASN A 246 4.28 26.41 39.69
CA ASN A 246 4.08 27.61 40.52
C ASN A 246 3.22 27.36 41.78
N HIS A 247 2.89 26.10 42.10
CA HIS A 247 2.08 25.71 43.26
C HIS A 247 2.78 24.65 44.14
N LEU A 248 4.08 24.78 44.33
CA LEU A 248 4.87 24.08 45.36
C LEU A 248 5.72 25.11 46.10
#